data_AF-A0A183EXD5-F1
#
_entry.id   AF-A0A183EXD5-F1
#
_cell.length_a   1.000
_cell.length_b   1.000
_cell.length_c   1.000
_cell.angle_alpha   90.00
_cell.angle_beta   90.00
_cell.angle_gamma   90.00
#
_symmetry.space_group_name_H-M   'P 1'
#
loop_
_entity.id
_entity.type
_entity.pdbx_description
1 polymer ?
#
loop_
_entity_poly.entity_id
_entity_poly.type
_entity_poly.pdbx_seq_one_letter_code
_entity_poly.pdbx_strand_id
1 'polypeptide(L)'
;MCYACSECWQGAEGGRKRRKYANLVYLLGRSGNCLKALDLLVNKLNRIDSAIDFCRENDDHDLWNALIDAAVKRPDHVTQLLNAVGKYVDPLGIIKKIPDQMNIPGLRNSLIKILRDYELLVQMQQGCLQVTHVDSGQLFGKYLSNCKRAVIVDLDSSCALCR
;
A
#
# COMPACT_ATOMS: atom_id res chain seq x y z
N MET A 1 -9.68 -4.28 14.13
CA MET A 1 -9.46 -3.35 15.27
C MET A 1 -8.22 -2.52 14.94
N CYS A 2 -8.37 -1.24 14.61
CA CYS A 2 -7.24 -0.38 14.26
C CYS A 2 -6.48 0.04 15.52
N TYR A 3 -5.43 -0.73 15.85
CA TYR A 3 -4.47 -0.43 16.92
C TYR A 3 -3.22 0.18 16.29
N ALA A 4 -3.19 1.50 16.15
CA ALA A 4 -1.96 2.29 16.13
C ALA A 4 -2.32 3.77 16.07
N CYS A 5 -2.59 4.40 17.21
CA CYS A 5 -2.56 5.85 17.28
C CYS A 5 -2.22 6.33 18.70
N SER A 6 -0.98 6.78 18.85
CA SER A 6 -0.64 7.86 19.77
C SER A 6 0.66 8.55 19.37
N GLU A 7 1.60 7.87 18.72
CA GLU A 7 2.96 8.40 18.51
C GLU A 7 3.18 9.13 17.17
N CYS A 8 2.52 8.74 16.07
CA CYS A 8 2.75 9.38 14.75
C CYS A 8 2.28 10.84 14.67
N TRP A 9 1.45 11.31 15.60
CA TRP A 9 0.93 12.69 15.62
C TRP A 9 1.59 13.60 16.69
N GLN A 10 2.55 13.09 17.46
CA GLN A 10 3.16 13.85 18.57
C GLN A 10 4.20 14.90 18.15
N GLY A 11 4.64 14.93 16.88
CA GLY A 11 5.70 15.84 16.42
C GLY A 11 5.32 17.30 16.13
N ALA A 12 4.08 17.75 16.38
CA ALA A 12 3.63 19.08 15.96
C ALA A 12 3.43 20.05 17.14
N GLU A 13 4.52 20.60 17.66
CA GLU A 13 4.52 21.84 18.45
C GLU A 13 4.01 23.00 17.58
N GLY A 14 2.73 23.34 17.71
CA GLY A 14 2.20 24.56 17.12
C GLY A 14 0.70 24.73 17.26
N GLY A 15 0.29 25.63 18.16
CA GLY A 15 -1.02 26.30 18.15
C GLY A 15 -2.23 25.47 18.60
N ARG A 16 -2.99 26.01 19.56
CA ARG A 16 -4.25 25.48 20.12
C ARG A 16 -5.29 25.04 19.07
N LYS A 17 -5.23 25.56 17.84
CA LYS A 17 -6.09 25.17 16.71
C LYS A 17 -5.69 23.81 16.11
N ARG A 18 -4.41 23.45 16.01
CA ARG A 18 -3.95 22.18 15.38
C ARG A 18 -4.37 20.94 16.17
N ARG A 19 -4.27 21.00 17.51
CA ARG A 19 -4.72 19.90 18.39
C ARG A 19 -6.21 19.59 18.24
N LYS A 20 -7.05 20.61 17.96
CA LYS A 20 -8.49 20.41 17.74
C LYS A 20 -8.76 19.61 16.47
N TYR A 21 -8.07 19.92 15.38
CA TYR A 21 -8.29 19.22 14.11
C TYR A 21 -7.72 17.80 14.12
N ALA A 22 -6.60 17.56 14.79
CA ALA A 22 -6.06 16.20 14.97
C ALA A 22 -7.07 15.29 15.72
N ASN A 23 -7.61 15.78 16.85
CA ASN A 23 -8.64 15.06 17.58
C ASN A 23 -9.94 14.89 16.79
N LEU A 24 -10.31 15.89 15.98
CA LEU A 24 -11.51 15.83 15.13
C LEU A 24 -11.37 14.77 14.03
N VAL A 25 -10.21 14.69 13.36
CA VAL A 25 -9.92 13.67 12.34
C VAL A 25 -9.93 12.28 12.97
N TYR A 26 -9.32 12.13 14.16
CA TYR A 26 -9.32 10.88 14.90
C TYR A 26 -10.75 10.42 15.27
N LEU A 27 -11.57 11.34 15.79
CA LEU A 27 -12.97 11.07 16.12
C LEU A 27 -13.79 10.74 14.87
N LEU A 28 -13.59 11.48 13.77
CA LEU A 28 -14.33 11.26 12.53
C LEU A 28 -13.99 9.92 11.89
N GLY A 29 -12.72 9.50 11.92
CA GLY A 29 -12.31 8.16 11.49
C GLY A 29 -12.95 7.06 12.32
N ARG A 30 -12.97 7.21 13.66
CA ARG A 30 -13.64 6.26 14.57
C ARG A 30 -15.17 6.25 14.44
N SER A 31 -15.77 7.34 13.97
CA SER A 31 -17.23 7.48 13.79
C SER A 31 -17.75 6.93 12.45
N GLY A 32 -16.86 6.45 11.57
CA GLY A 32 -17.21 5.94 10.24
C GLY A 32 -17.47 7.05 9.19
N ASN A 33 -17.17 8.31 9.50
CA ASN A 33 -17.36 9.44 8.59
C ASN A 33 -16.03 9.87 7.93
N CYS A 34 -15.36 8.89 7.32
CA CYS A 34 -14.00 9.04 6.80
C CYS A 34 -13.90 10.08 5.67
N LEU A 35 -14.92 10.19 4.81
CA LEU A 35 -14.96 11.19 3.73
C LEU A 35 -14.97 12.63 4.26
N LYS A 36 -15.74 12.92 5.31
CA LYS A 36 -15.75 14.24 5.94
C LYS A 36 -14.43 14.54 6.66
N ALA A 37 -13.80 13.53 7.24
CA ALA A 37 -12.48 13.67 7.84
C ALA A 37 -11.43 14.06 6.81
N LEU A 38 -11.47 13.39 5.64
CA LEU A 38 -10.59 13.67 4.52
C LEU A 38 -10.80 15.07 3.96
N ASP A 39 -12.06 15.48 3.75
CA ASP A 39 -12.38 16.82 3.26
C ASP A 39 -11.86 17.92 4.22
N LEU A 40 -11.98 17.70 5.53
CA LEU A 40 -11.39 18.57 6.56
C LEU A 40 -9.87 18.66 6.46
N LEU A 41 -9.17 17.53 6.25
CA LEU A 41 -7.71 17.49 6.10
C LEU A 41 -7.26 18.27 4.84
N VAL A 42 -7.93 18.03 3.72
CA VAL A 42 -7.52 18.56 2.41
C VAL A 42 -7.93 20.03 2.25
N ASN A 43 -9.12 20.43 2.68
CA ASN A 43 -9.64 21.79 2.48
C ASN A 43 -9.35 22.75 3.63
N LYS A 44 -9.34 22.30 4.90
CA LYS A 44 -9.13 23.21 6.06
C LYS A 44 -7.69 23.26 6.52
N LEU A 45 -6.97 22.15 6.45
CA LEU A 45 -5.58 22.08 6.94
C LEU A 45 -4.54 22.18 5.82
N ASN A 46 -4.95 21.94 4.58
CA ASN A 46 -4.07 21.95 3.41
C ASN A 46 -2.86 20.99 3.54
N ARG A 47 -2.98 19.94 4.36
CA ARG A 47 -1.89 18.99 4.63
C ARG A 47 -2.15 17.69 3.88
N ILE A 48 -1.52 17.52 2.73
CA ILE A 48 -1.67 16.28 1.95
C ILE A 48 -0.95 15.10 2.58
N ASP A 49 0.23 15.29 3.18
CA ASP A 49 0.98 14.18 3.79
C ASP A 49 0.13 13.46 4.85
N SER A 50 -0.54 14.26 5.70
CA SER A 50 -1.50 13.79 6.70
C SER A 50 -2.73 13.10 6.10
N ALA A 51 -3.20 13.56 4.93
CA ALA A 51 -4.33 12.92 4.24
C ALA A 51 -3.92 11.58 3.61
N ILE A 52 -2.69 11.48 3.11
CA ILE A 52 -2.11 10.25 2.57
C ILE A 52 -1.95 9.21 3.67
N ASP A 53 -1.41 9.60 4.83
CA ASP A 53 -1.28 8.68 5.98
C ASP A 53 -2.66 8.20 6.47
N PHE A 54 -3.66 9.10 6.50
CA PHE A 54 -5.04 8.71 6.82
C PHE A 54 -5.62 7.71 5.81
N CYS A 55 -5.39 7.90 4.51
CA CYS A 55 -5.84 6.94 3.49
C CYS A 55 -5.10 5.61 3.59
N ARG A 56 -3.82 5.62 3.93
CA ARG A 56 -3.04 4.40 4.19
C ARG A 56 -3.58 3.61 5.39
N GLU A 57 -3.95 4.29 6.47
CA GLU A 57 -4.45 3.64 7.70
C GLU A 57 -5.85 3.02 7.52
N ASN A 58 -6.69 3.60 6.66
CA ASN A 58 -8.05 3.11 6.41
C ASN A 58 -8.14 2.08 5.27
N ASP A 59 -7.15 2.05 4.37
CA ASP A 59 -7.04 1.12 3.24
C ASP A 59 -8.31 1.01 2.37
N ASP A 60 -8.95 2.17 2.12
CA ASP A 60 -10.22 2.25 1.40
C ASP A 60 -10.06 2.96 0.04
N HIS A 61 -10.45 2.26 -1.03
CA HIS A 61 -10.40 2.76 -2.40
C HIS A 61 -11.26 4.02 -2.63
N ASP A 62 -12.43 4.13 -1.98
CA ASP A 62 -13.30 5.30 -2.15
C ASP A 62 -12.65 6.55 -1.53
N LEU A 63 -11.90 6.36 -0.46
CA LEU A 63 -11.15 7.41 0.21
C LEU A 63 -9.98 7.91 -0.66
N TRP A 64 -9.25 6.98 -1.28
CA TRP A 64 -8.21 7.31 -2.25
C TRP A 64 -8.76 8.06 -3.46
N ASN A 65 -9.89 7.62 -4.00
CA ASN A 65 -10.56 8.31 -5.11
C ASN A 65 -10.95 9.74 -4.74
N ALA A 66 -11.53 9.95 -3.56
CA ALA A 66 -11.88 11.27 -3.06
C ALA A 66 -10.65 12.16 -2.86
N LEU A 67 -9.52 11.60 -2.39
CA LEU A 67 -8.27 12.33 -2.23
C LEU A 67 -7.71 12.75 -3.59
N ILE A 68 -7.73 11.86 -4.59
CA ILE A 68 -7.27 12.17 -5.95
C ILE A 68 -8.14 13.28 -6.56
N ASP A 69 -9.47 13.19 -6.44
CA ASP A 69 -10.39 14.19 -6.97
C ASP A 69 -10.21 15.56 -6.31
N ALA A 70 -9.84 15.59 -5.02
CA ALA A 70 -9.51 16.81 -4.31
C ALA A 70 -8.11 17.35 -4.69
N ALA A 71 -7.14 16.48 -4.93
CA ALA A 71 -5.77 16.84 -5.32
C ALA A 71 -5.70 17.40 -6.75
N VAL A 72 -6.47 16.83 -7.69
CA VAL A 72 -6.52 17.30 -9.10
C VAL A 72 -6.94 18.77 -9.22
N LYS A 73 -7.66 19.32 -8.23
CA LYS A 73 -8.04 20.73 -8.20
C LYS A 73 -6.85 21.68 -7.93
N ARG A 74 -5.70 21.17 -7.46
CA ARG A 74 -4.53 21.98 -7.08
C ARG A 74 -3.21 21.33 -7.55
N PRO A 75 -2.40 21.99 -8.40
CA PRO A 75 -1.22 21.37 -9.01
C PRO A 75 -0.12 21.01 -7.99
N ASP A 76 0.06 21.84 -6.97
CA ASP A 76 1.05 21.61 -5.89
C ASP A 76 0.80 20.32 -5.13
N HIS A 77 -0.48 19.92 -5.07
CA HIS A 77 -0.94 18.76 -4.33
C HIS A 77 -0.72 17.46 -5.12
N VAL A 78 -0.81 17.53 -6.45
CA VAL A 78 -0.57 16.39 -7.34
C VAL A 78 0.89 15.94 -7.29
N THR A 79 1.85 16.85 -7.22
CA THR A 79 3.28 16.50 -7.14
C THR A 79 3.64 15.79 -5.84
N GLN A 80 3.12 16.28 -4.71
CA GLN A 80 3.28 15.65 -3.40
C GLN A 80 2.62 14.27 -3.38
N LEU A 81 1.40 14.16 -3.91
CA LEU A 81 0.67 12.90 -4.04
C LEU A 81 1.49 11.89 -4.85
N LEU A 82 1.94 12.25 -6.06
CA LEU A 82 2.71 11.35 -6.93
C LEU A 82 4.00 10.86 -6.28
N ASN A 83 4.70 11.72 -5.54
CA ASN A 83 5.96 11.34 -4.88
C ASN A 83 5.77 10.38 -3.70
N ALA A 84 4.62 10.44 -3.01
CA ALA A 84 4.35 9.66 -1.80
C ALA A 84 3.49 8.41 -2.06
N VAL A 85 2.68 8.40 -3.12
CA VAL A 85 1.63 7.40 -3.38
C VAL A 85 2.06 6.26 -4.29
N GLY A 86 3.20 6.35 -4.99
CA GLY A 86 3.68 5.34 -5.95
C GLY A 86 3.86 3.91 -5.41
N LYS A 87 3.73 3.68 -4.10
CA LYS A 87 3.76 2.35 -3.46
C LYS A 87 2.39 1.78 -3.08
N TYR A 88 1.35 2.60 -3.03
CA TYR A 88 0.06 2.25 -2.41
C TYR A 88 -1.12 2.32 -3.37
N VAL A 89 -1.05 3.16 -4.40
CA VAL A 89 -2.11 3.28 -5.41
C VAL A 89 -1.48 3.15 -6.79
N ASP A 90 -2.22 2.53 -7.71
CA ASP A 90 -1.80 2.41 -9.10
C ASP A 90 -1.56 3.80 -9.73
N PRO A 91 -0.31 4.11 -10.12
CA PRO A 91 0.01 5.40 -10.74
C PRO A 91 -0.78 5.65 -12.04
N LEU A 92 -1.20 4.60 -12.75
CA LEU A 92 -2.03 4.75 -13.95
C LEU A 92 -3.40 5.36 -13.65
N GLY A 93 -4.00 5.01 -12.51
CA GLY A 93 -5.29 5.56 -12.07
C GLY A 93 -5.22 7.06 -11.79
N ILE A 94 -4.09 7.52 -11.25
CA ILE A 94 -3.83 8.93 -10.99
C ILE A 94 -3.62 9.68 -12.31
N ILE A 95 -2.75 9.15 -13.19
CA ILE A 95 -2.41 9.79 -14.47
C ILE A 95 -3.67 10.01 -15.34
N LYS A 96 -4.58 9.03 -15.38
CA LYS A 96 -5.83 9.14 -16.15
C LYS A 96 -6.78 10.22 -15.65
N LYS A 97 -6.69 10.61 -14.37
CA LYS A 97 -7.55 11.64 -13.76
C LYS A 97 -6.97 13.05 -13.87
N ILE A 98 -5.72 13.20 -14.33
CA ILE A 98 -5.09 14.50 -14.48
C ILE A 98 -5.62 15.17 -15.77
N PRO A 99 -6.12 16.42 -15.71
CA PRO A 99 -6.56 17.15 -16.90
C PRO A 99 -5.39 17.58 -17.78
N ASP A 100 -5.56 17.50 -19.10
CA ASP A 100 -4.51 17.65 -20.12
C ASP A 100 -3.84 19.04 -20.20
N GLN A 101 -4.40 20.06 -19.54
CA GLN A 101 -3.92 21.45 -19.60
C GLN A 101 -3.33 21.96 -18.27
N MET A 102 -3.02 21.06 -17.34
CA MET A 102 -2.47 21.44 -16.04
C MET A 102 -0.94 21.49 -16.07
N ASN A 103 -0.36 22.65 -15.75
CA ASN A 103 1.10 22.76 -15.61
C ASN A 103 1.53 22.22 -14.24
N ILE A 104 1.96 20.96 -14.20
CA ILE A 104 2.41 20.29 -12.97
C ILE A 104 3.95 20.36 -12.92
N PRO A 105 4.55 21.18 -12.04
CA PRO A 105 6.00 21.29 -11.97
C PRO A 105 6.63 19.97 -11.50
N GLY A 106 7.68 19.49 -12.17
CA GLY A 106 8.41 18.30 -11.74
C GLY A 106 7.71 16.95 -12.00
N LEU A 107 6.56 16.94 -12.70
CA LEU A 107 5.82 15.72 -13.05
C LEU A 107 6.71 14.66 -13.71
N ARG A 108 7.56 15.08 -14.66
CA ARG A 108 8.51 14.18 -15.34
C ARG A 108 9.41 13.44 -14.36
N ASN A 109 9.99 14.12 -13.38
CA ASN A 109 10.91 13.51 -12.43
C ASN A 109 10.18 12.54 -11.49
N SER A 110 8.99 12.91 -11.04
CA SER A 110 8.12 12.02 -10.24
C SER A 110 7.74 10.77 -11.01
N LEU A 111 7.37 10.88 -12.29
CA LEU A 111 7.05 9.74 -13.15
C LEU A 111 8.25 8.81 -13.37
N ILE A 112 9.44 9.37 -13.64
CA ILE A 112 10.66 8.57 -13.79
C ILE A 112 10.95 7.79 -12.50
N LYS A 113 10.78 8.43 -11.33
CA LYS A 113 10.97 7.77 -10.04
C LYS A 113 10.00 6.61 -9.85
N ILE A 114 8.71 6.82 -10.11
CA ILE A 114 7.68 5.77 -10.01
C ILE A 114 7.99 4.61 -10.96
N LEU A 115 8.37 4.90 -12.20
CA LEU A 115 8.70 3.87 -13.18
C LEU A 115 9.90 3.02 -12.74
N ARG A 116 10.94 3.65 -12.18
CA ARG A 116 12.10 2.93 -11.63
C ARG A 116 11.75 2.10 -10.41
N ASP A 117 10.93 2.65 -9.50
CA ASP A 117 10.47 1.93 -8.32
C ASP A 117 9.62 0.71 -8.72
N TYR A 118 8.79 0.84 -9.76
CA TYR A 118 7.99 -0.25 -10.31
C TYR A 118 8.85 -1.30 -11.01
N GLU A 119 9.85 -0.89 -11.78
CA GLU A 119 10.81 -1.81 -12.40
C GLU A 119 11.52 -2.66 -11.34
N LEU A 120 12.00 -2.04 -10.27
CA LEU A 120 12.63 -2.74 -9.15
C LEU A 120 11.66 -3.72 -8.47
N LEU A 121 10.40 -3.33 -8.29
CA LEU A 121 9.37 -4.19 -7.71
C LEU A 121 9.11 -5.43 -8.58
N VAL A 122 9.01 -5.26 -9.90
CA VAL A 122 8.85 -6.37 -10.84
C VAL A 122 10.06 -7.31 -10.81
N GLN A 123 11.28 -6.76 -10.79
CA GLN A 123 12.50 -7.56 -10.69
C GLN A 123 12.55 -8.39 -9.39
N MET A 124 12.17 -7.78 -8.26
CA MET A 124 12.05 -8.49 -6.98
C MET A 124 11.03 -9.62 -7.04
N GLN A 125 9.85 -9.34 -7.58
CA GLN A 125 8.79 -10.35 -7.72
C GLN A 125 9.24 -11.52 -8.60
N GLN A 126 9.94 -11.25 -9.70
CA GLN A 126 10.51 -12.28 -10.57
C GLN A 126 11.56 -13.12 -9.86
N GLY A 127 12.45 -12.49 -9.09
CA GLY A 127 13.45 -13.18 -8.27
C GLY A 127 12.81 -14.12 -7.24
N CYS A 128 11.81 -13.63 -6.49
CA CYS A 128 11.06 -14.45 -5.53
C CYS A 128 10.33 -15.63 -6.21
N LEU A 129 9.72 -15.40 -7.37
CA LEU A 129 9.04 -16.44 -8.13
C LEU A 129 10.02 -17.51 -8.64
N GLN A 130 11.20 -17.11 -9.11
CA GLN A 130 12.24 -18.03 -9.55
C GLN A 130 12.74 -18.89 -8.39
N VAL A 131 13.01 -18.31 -7.22
CA VAL A 131 13.41 -19.05 -6.01
C VAL A 131 12.33 -20.04 -5.61
N THR A 132 11.07 -19.60 -5.52
CA THR A 132 9.93 -20.46 -5.16
C THR A 132 9.77 -21.62 -6.14
N HIS A 133 9.91 -21.36 -7.43
CA HIS A 133 9.83 -22.37 -8.47
C HIS A 133 10.96 -23.41 -8.35
N VAL A 134 12.20 -22.95 -8.16
CA VAL A 134 13.35 -23.86 -7.95
C VAL A 134 13.17 -24.71 -6.69
N ASP A 135 12.75 -24.10 -5.59
CA ASP A 135 12.56 -24.79 -4.31
C ASP A 135 11.45 -25.85 -4.39
N SER A 136 10.32 -25.50 -5.01
CA SER A 136 9.22 -26.45 -5.22
C SER A 136 9.65 -27.66 -6.05
N GLY A 137 10.43 -27.45 -7.13
CA GLY A 137 10.99 -28.53 -7.94
C GLY A 137 11.96 -29.41 -7.17
N GLN A 138 12.87 -28.81 -6.37
CA GLN A 138 13.83 -29.55 -5.55
C GLN A 138 13.14 -30.38 -4.46
N LEU A 139 12.17 -29.80 -3.75
CA LEU A 139 11.41 -30.49 -2.70
C LEU A 139 10.59 -31.63 -3.29
N PHE A 140 9.95 -31.41 -4.44
CA PHE A 140 9.22 -32.45 -5.15
C PHE A 140 10.15 -33.60 -5.60
N GLY A 141 11.32 -33.28 -6.15
CA GLY A 141 12.32 -34.29 -6.51
C GLY A 141 12.84 -35.10 -5.32
N LYS A 142 13.07 -34.45 -4.17
CA LYS A 142 13.44 -35.12 -2.90
C LYS A 142 12.32 -36.02 -2.40
N TYR A 143 11.07 -35.56 -2.45
CA TYR A 143 9.90 -36.34 -2.07
C TYR A 143 9.79 -37.60 -2.91
N LEU A 144 9.84 -37.49 -4.24
CA LEU A 144 9.79 -38.65 -5.14
C LEU A 144 10.95 -39.63 -4.91
N SER A 145 12.15 -39.11 -4.66
CA SER A 145 13.31 -39.95 -4.35
C SER A 145 13.09 -40.73 -3.05
N ASN A 146 12.53 -40.10 -2.02
CA ASN A 146 12.19 -40.78 -0.77
C ASN A 146 11.09 -41.83 -0.94
N CYS A 147 10.06 -41.56 -1.74
CA CYS A 147 9.01 -42.54 -2.04
C CYS A 147 9.55 -43.79 -2.78
N LYS A 148 10.63 -43.65 -3.55
CA LYS A 148 11.29 -44.77 -4.24
C LYS A 148 12.24 -45.57 -3.34
N ARG A 149 12.55 -45.09 -2.13
CA ARG A 149 13.44 -45.81 -1.22
C ARG A 149 12.72 -47.02 -0.62
N ALA A 150 13.44 -48.12 -0.49
CA ALA A 150 12.95 -49.27 0.24
C ALA A 150 12.70 -48.88 1.71
N VAL A 151 11.54 -49.28 2.22
CA VAL A 151 11.17 -49.16 3.63
C VAL A 151 11.20 -50.57 4.22
N ILE A 152 11.71 -50.71 5.44
CA ILE A 152 11.69 -51.98 6.17
C ILE A 152 10.24 -52.21 6.64
N VAL A 153 9.68 -53.37 6.28
CA VAL A 153 8.30 -53.74 6.55
C VAL A 153 8.34 -54.94 7.49
N ASP A 154 7.66 -54.83 8.64
CA ASP A 154 7.42 -55.92 9.59
C ASP A 154 6.03 -56.53 9.37
N LEU A 155 5.74 -57.72 9.94
CA LEU A 155 4.46 -58.45 9.71
C LEU A 155 3.19 -57.64 10.03
N ASP A 156 3.27 -56.66 10.95
CA ASP A 156 2.17 -55.78 11.34
C ASP A 156 2.07 -54.48 10.54
N SER A 157 2.99 -54.22 9.60
CA SER A 157 3.02 -52.94 8.88
C SER A 157 2.19 -52.97 7.59
N SER A 158 1.14 -52.14 7.56
CA SER A 158 0.25 -51.98 6.41
C SER A 158 0.77 -50.91 5.44
N CYS A 159 0.67 -51.18 4.13
CA CYS A 159 0.99 -50.21 3.08
C CYS A 159 0.06 -48.97 3.15
N ALA A 160 0.62 -47.77 3.30
CA ALA A 160 -0.15 -46.51 3.36
C ALA A 160 -0.83 -46.11 2.03
N LEU A 161 -0.42 -46.70 0.90
CA LEU A 161 -0.97 -46.44 -0.44
C LEU A 161 -1.98 -47.51 -0.89
N CYS A 162 -1.91 -48.71 -0.32
CA CYS A 162 -2.61 -49.90 -0.78
C CYS A 162 -3.81 -50.25 0.10
N ARG A 163 -4.27 -49.29 0.91
CA ARG A 163 -5.30 -49.53 1.92
C ARG A 163 -6.62 -49.99 1.30
#